data_AF-A0A6B3IBA2-F1
#
_entry.id   AF-A0A6B3IBA2-F1
#
_cell.length_a   1.000
_cell.length_b   1.000
_cell.length_c   1.000
_cell.angle_alpha   90.00
_cell.angle_beta   90.00
_cell.angle_gamma   90.00
#
_symmetry.space_group_name_H-M   'P 1'
#
loop_
_entity.id
_entity.type
_entity.pdbx_description
1 polymer ?
#
loop_
_entity_poly.entity_id
_entity_poly.type
_entity_poly.pdbx_seq_one_letter_code
_entity_poly.pdbx_strand_id
1 'polypeptide(L)'
;MTVSEGWEPGSFKARVDQVLHRFAAGEADQLTAIDGSLGPVADAVEAAVADGKRLRAAFCYWGWRAAGQPDSDALVRAAASMELVHAAAVVHDDLIDDSPLRHGRPTAHLALREAVKDHPEPALAAHSLAMLAGDLLMSMAGQLFVTSGLPAAYLSRARPLWATLARELVAGECLEILHTGAAAPDTATSLKVVRYKTAKYTVEQPLLIGALLGGAGERL
;
A
#
# COMPACT_ATOMS: atom_id res chain seq x y z
N MET A 1 17.71 34.03 -3.24
CA MET A 1 17.92 33.34 -1.95
C MET A 1 16.97 32.16 -1.89
N THR A 2 17.44 30.97 -2.21
CA THR A 2 16.69 29.73 -2.00
C THR A 2 16.63 29.49 -0.50
N VAL A 3 15.46 29.74 0.09
CA VAL A 3 15.18 29.25 1.44
C VAL A 3 15.28 27.73 1.35
N SER A 4 16.27 27.16 2.04
CA SER A 4 16.34 25.73 2.31
C SER A 4 15.06 25.34 3.04
N GLU A 5 14.05 24.83 2.32
CA GLU A 5 12.93 24.11 2.94
C GLU A 5 13.55 22.95 3.72
N GLY A 6 13.59 23.08 5.04
CA GLY A 6 14.06 22.01 5.92
C GLY A 6 13.12 20.81 5.77
N TRP A 7 13.66 19.67 5.34
CA TRP A 7 12.92 18.42 5.37
C TRP A 7 12.72 17.98 6.83
N GLU A 8 11.46 17.94 7.25
CA GLU A 8 11.01 17.47 8.56
C GLU A 8 10.25 16.15 8.36
N PRO A 9 10.87 14.97 8.58
CA PRO A 9 10.23 13.68 8.35
C PRO A 9 8.89 13.52 9.09
N GLY A 10 8.78 14.06 10.30
CA GLY A 10 7.57 14.00 11.11
C GLY A 10 6.41 14.80 10.49
N SER A 11 6.70 15.96 9.90
CA SER A 11 5.70 16.80 9.23
C SER A 11 5.18 16.13 7.95
N PHE A 12 6.08 15.55 7.14
CA PHE A 12 5.67 14.80 5.95
C PHE A 12 4.83 13.57 6.31
N LYS A 13 5.25 12.79 7.31
CA LYS A 13 4.48 11.64 7.80
C LYS A 13 3.07 12.05 8.21
N ALA A 14 2.92 13.14 8.97
CA ALA A 14 1.62 13.62 9.41
C ALA A 14 0.68 13.99 8.24
N ARG A 15 1.21 14.59 7.17
CA ARG A 15 0.43 14.88 5.95
C ARG A 15 -0.04 13.60 5.26
N VAL A 16 0.83 12.59 5.15
CA VAL A 16 0.47 11.29 4.57
C VAL A 16 -0.58 10.59 5.43
N ASP A 17 -0.40 10.55 6.75
CA ASP A 17 -1.37 9.97 7.69
C ASP A 17 -2.74 10.65 7.56
N GLN A 18 -2.77 11.99 7.51
CA GLN A 18 -4.02 12.73 7.35
C GLN A 18 -4.74 12.37 6.05
N VAL A 19 -4.01 12.20 4.94
CA VAL A 19 -4.59 11.77 3.66
C VAL A 19 -5.16 10.35 3.79
N LEU A 20 -4.39 9.41 4.33
CA LEU A 20 -4.78 8.01 4.45
C LEU A 20 -6.00 7.84 5.36
N HIS A 21 -5.98 8.44 6.55
CA HIS A 21 -7.09 8.35 7.51
C HIS A 21 -8.37 8.95 6.94
N ARG A 22 -8.29 10.14 6.32
CA ARG A 22 -9.48 10.76 5.71
C ARG A 22 -10.03 9.93 4.56
N PHE A 23 -9.15 9.38 3.72
CA PHE A 23 -9.57 8.58 2.57
C PHE A 23 -10.18 7.25 3.01
N ALA A 24 -9.55 6.54 3.96
CA ALA A 24 -10.07 5.29 4.50
C ALA A 24 -11.39 5.48 5.26
N ALA A 25 -11.53 6.53 6.07
CA ALA A 25 -12.80 6.86 6.73
C ALA A 25 -13.92 7.13 5.72
N GLY A 26 -13.62 7.83 4.63
CA GLY A 26 -14.59 8.04 3.55
C GLY A 26 -15.05 6.74 2.88
N GLU A 27 -14.13 5.80 2.64
CA GLU A 27 -14.46 4.48 2.08
C GLU A 27 -15.20 3.59 3.08
N ALA A 28 -14.88 3.69 4.38
CA ALA A 28 -15.60 3.05 5.47
C ALA A 28 -17.07 3.54 5.55
N ASP A 29 -17.30 4.84 5.40
CA ASP A 29 -18.64 5.42 5.31
C ASP A 29 -19.40 4.88 4.08
N GLN A 30 -18.73 4.74 2.92
CA GLN A 30 -19.36 4.17 1.72
C GLN A 30 -19.74 2.69 1.92
N LEU A 31 -18.88 1.89 2.56
CA LEU A 31 -19.20 0.49 2.86
C LEU A 31 -20.42 0.38 3.78
N THR A 32 -20.44 1.12 4.88
CA THR A 32 -21.54 1.04 5.87
C THR A 32 -22.84 1.65 5.35
N ALA A 33 -22.77 2.55 4.37
CA ALA A 33 -23.95 3.03 3.65
C ALA A 33 -24.58 1.98 2.72
N ILE A 34 -23.80 0.98 2.25
CA ILE A 34 -24.35 -0.17 1.52
C ILE A 34 -25.13 -1.06 2.48
N ASP A 35 -24.51 -1.44 3.60
CA ASP A 35 -25.15 -2.20 4.66
C ASP A 35 -24.37 -2.05 5.98
N GLY A 36 -25.07 -1.82 7.09
CA GLY A 36 -24.45 -1.63 8.40
C GLY A 36 -23.69 -2.86 8.93
N SER A 37 -24.00 -4.05 8.42
CA SER A 37 -23.26 -5.28 8.74
C SER A 37 -21.81 -5.29 8.24
N LEU A 38 -21.45 -4.37 7.33
CA LEU A 38 -20.09 -4.19 6.82
C LEU A 38 -19.17 -3.41 7.78
N GLY A 39 -19.69 -2.92 8.91
CA GLY A 39 -18.92 -2.16 9.91
C GLY A 39 -17.59 -2.82 10.32
N PRO A 40 -17.53 -4.12 10.67
CA PRO A 40 -16.28 -4.78 11.00
C PRO A 40 -15.25 -4.79 9.87
N VAL A 41 -15.70 -4.86 8.61
CA VAL A 41 -14.81 -4.81 7.43
C VAL A 41 -14.31 -3.37 7.22
N ALA A 42 -15.18 -2.38 7.42
CA ALA A 42 -14.80 -0.97 7.39
C ALA A 42 -13.74 -0.65 8.46
N ASP A 43 -13.93 -1.12 9.69
CA ASP A 43 -12.95 -0.99 10.79
C ASP A 43 -11.60 -1.64 10.41
N ALA A 44 -11.62 -2.80 9.74
CA ALA A 44 -10.41 -3.49 9.30
C ALA A 44 -9.65 -2.68 8.23
N VAL A 45 -10.36 -2.04 7.30
CA VAL A 45 -9.78 -1.15 6.27
C VAL A 45 -9.12 0.08 6.91
N GLU A 46 -9.79 0.73 7.86
CA GLU A 46 -9.21 1.87 8.58
C GLU A 46 -8.00 1.45 9.43
N ALA A 47 -8.09 0.32 10.12
CA ALA A 47 -7.00 -0.22 10.92
C ALA A 47 -5.75 -0.53 10.08
N ALA A 48 -5.93 -1.02 8.85
CA ALA A 48 -4.83 -1.37 7.94
C ALA A 48 -3.95 -0.17 7.54
N VAL A 49 -4.50 1.05 7.61
CA VAL A 49 -3.76 2.29 7.29
C VAL A 49 -3.39 3.12 8.50
N ALA A 50 -3.81 2.71 9.70
CA ALA A 50 -3.74 3.52 10.93
C ALA A 50 -2.31 3.95 11.30
N ASP A 51 -1.30 3.13 10.99
CA ASP A 51 0.11 3.42 11.31
C ASP A 51 1.06 2.94 10.20
N GLY A 52 2.33 3.34 10.29
CA GLY A 52 3.39 2.97 9.36
C GLY A 52 4.45 4.06 9.23
N LYS A 53 5.65 3.69 8.76
CA LYS A 53 6.79 4.63 8.59
C LYS A 53 6.65 5.56 7.37
N ARG A 54 5.70 5.27 6.47
CA ARG A 54 5.42 6.02 5.24
C ARG A 54 6.60 6.15 4.28
N LEU A 55 7.44 5.11 4.24
CA LEU A 55 8.67 5.10 3.45
C LEU A 55 8.40 5.16 1.95
N ARG A 56 7.35 4.51 1.45
CA ARG A 56 7.04 4.44 0.02
C ARG A 56 6.52 5.78 -0.46
N ALA A 57 5.66 6.40 0.33
CA ALA A 57 5.25 7.78 0.09
C ALA A 57 6.46 8.73 0.09
N ALA A 58 7.40 8.56 1.02
CA ALA A 58 8.61 9.39 1.06
C ALA A 58 9.52 9.19 -0.17
N PHE A 59 9.72 7.96 -0.64
CA PHE A 59 10.48 7.71 -1.87
C PHE A 59 9.79 8.31 -3.11
N CYS A 60 8.47 8.16 -3.23
CA CYS A 60 7.70 8.82 -4.30
C CYS A 60 7.82 10.34 -4.24
N TYR A 61 7.70 10.93 -3.06
CA TYR A 61 7.91 12.36 -2.85
C TYR A 61 9.30 12.81 -3.30
N TRP A 62 10.35 12.09 -2.90
CA TRP A 62 11.72 12.46 -3.26
C TRP A 62 12.05 12.26 -4.73
N GLY A 63 11.42 11.29 -5.40
CA GLY A 63 11.53 11.15 -6.84
C GLY A 63 10.99 12.38 -7.58
N TRP A 64 9.84 12.88 -7.13
CA TRP A 64 9.24 14.10 -7.64
C TRP A 64 10.12 15.34 -7.40
N ARG A 65 10.63 15.51 -6.16
CA ARG A 65 11.53 16.61 -5.83
C ARG A 65 12.82 16.55 -6.66
N ALA A 66 13.36 15.34 -6.89
CA ALA A 66 14.55 15.13 -7.72
C ALA A 66 14.32 15.48 -9.20
N ALA A 67 13.08 15.40 -9.68
CA ALA A 67 12.69 15.89 -11.01
C ALA A 67 12.54 17.44 -11.07
N GLY A 68 12.90 18.16 -10.01
CA GLY A 68 12.87 19.63 -9.96
C GLY A 68 11.52 20.24 -9.67
N GLN A 69 10.54 19.43 -9.23
CA GLN A 69 9.20 19.90 -8.94
C GLN A 69 9.06 20.41 -7.48
N PRO A 70 8.17 21.40 -7.22
CA PRO A 70 7.96 21.95 -5.88
C PRO A 70 7.16 20.99 -4.98
N ASP A 71 7.11 21.25 -3.67
CA ASP A 71 6.18 20.57 -2.77
C ASP A 71 4.72 20.74 -3.25
N SER A 72 3.91 19.70 -3.09
CA SER A 72 2.53 19.66 -3.62
C SER A 72 1.66 18.70 -2.82
N ASP A 73 0.53 19.18 -2.31
CA ASP A 73 -0.46 18.34 -1.63
C ASP A 73 -1.05 17.28 -2.57
N ALA A 74 -1.22 17.61 -3.85
CA ALA A 74 -1.67 16.66 -4.86
C ALA A 74 -0.67 15.51 -5.04
N LEU A 75 0.63 15.82 -5.02
CA LEU A 75 1.65 14.78 -4.99
C LEU A 75 1.60 13.98 -3.69
N VAL A 76 1.47 14.60 -2.52
CA VAL A 76 1.41 13.86 -1.26
C VAL A 76 0.24 12.87 -1.29
N ARG A 77 -0.90 13.24 -1.88
CA ARG A 77 -2.02 12.31 -2.12
C ARG A 77 -1.64 11.17 -3.08
N ALA A 78 -0.98 11.48 -4.20
CA ALA A 78 -0.50 10.46 -5.13
C ALA A 78 0.57 9.54 -4.52
N ALA A 79 1.38 10.05 -3.60
CA ALA A 79 2.40 9.28 -2.89
C ALA A 79 1.79 8.40 -1.79
N ALA A 80 0.75 8.89 -1.10
CA ALA A 80 0.02 8.15 -0.09
C ALA A 80 -0.66 6.88 -0.67
N SER A 81 -1.02 6.86 -1.95
CA SER A 81 -1.57 5.64 -2.57
C SER A 81 -0.59 4.46 -2.54
N MET A 82 0.72 4.69 -2.52
CA MET A 82 1.73 3.63 -2.38
C MET A 82 1.65 2.92 -1.03
N GLU A 83 1.20 3.62 0.01
CA GLU A 83 0.98 3.05 1.33
C GLU A 83 -0.32 2.22 1.39
N LEU A 84 -1.30 2.49 0.53
CA LEU A 84 -2.48 1.62 0.36
C LEU A 84 -2.11 0.31 -0.36
N VAL A 85 -1.22 0.36 -1.35
CA VAL A 85 -0.62 -0.86 -1.93
C VAL A 85 0.07 -1.67 -0.83
N HIS A 86 0.70 -1.00 0.14
CA HIS A 86 1.34 -1.67 1.28
C HIS A 86 0.37 -2.31 2.23
N ALA A 87 -0.68 -1.57 2.60
CA ALA A 87 -1.72 -2.07 3.46
C ALA A 87 -2.36 -3.33 2.84
N ALA A 88 -2.68 -3.31 1.55
CA ALA A 88 -3.19 -4.46 0.82
C ALA A 88 -2.22 -5.66 0.90
N ALA A 89 -0.94 -5.44 0.55
CA ALA A 89 0.08 -6.48 0.60
C ALA A 89 0.25 -7.08 2.00
N VAL A 90 0.25 -6.25 3.05
CA VAL A 90 0.37 -6.73 4.44
C VAL A 90 -0.84 -7.55 4.85
N VAL A 91 -2.05 -7.10 4.51
CA VAL A 91 -3.27 -7.87 4.80
C VAL A 91 -3.23 -9.22 4.12
N HIS A 92 -2.83 -9.30 2.84
CA HIS A 92 -2.71 -10.55 2.12
C HIS A 92 -1.57 -11.45 2.63
N ASP A 93 -0.39 -10.90 2.93
CA ASP A 93 0.73 -11.64 3.54
C ASP A 93 0.32 -12.25 4.89
N ASP A 94 -0.42 -11.49 5.73
CA ASP A 94 -0.89 -11.99 7.02
C ASP A 94 -1.81 -13.22 6.88
N LEU A 95 -2.52 -13.35 5.75
CA LEU A 95 -3.35 -14.51 5.41
C LEU A 95 -2.52 -15.69 4.90
N ILE A 96 -1.54 -15.41 4.05
CA ILE A 96 -0.65 -16.42 3.45
C ILE A 96 0.21 -17.07 4.52
N ASP A 97 0.72 -16.26 5.46
CA ASP A 97 1.62 -16.69 6.53
C ASP A 97 0.89 -17.19 7.80
N ASP A 98 -0.45 -17.15 7.83
CA ASP A 98 -1.29 -17.43 9.02
C ASP A 98 -0.81 -16.65 10.27
N SER A 99 -0.45 -15.37 10.05
CA SER A 99 0.15 -14.53 11.08
C SER A 99 -0.90 -14.09 12.10
N PRO A 100 -0.71 -14.32 13.42
CA PRO A 100 -1.71 -13.94 14.40
C PRO A 100 -1.66 -12.46 14.79
N LEU A 101 -0.47 -11.84 14.72
CA LEU A 101 -0.25 -10.48 15.19
C LEU A 101 0.59 -9.67 14.20
N ARG A 102 0.21 -8.41 14.03
CA ARG A 102 0.97 -7.39 13.32
C ARG A 102 1.15 -6.18 14.24
N HIS A 103 2.40 -5.84 14.55
CA HIS A 103 2.74 -4.75 15.48
C HIS A 103 1.98 -4.82 16.83
N GLY A 104 1.82 -6.05 17.36
CA GLY A 104 1.14 -6.30 18.63
C GLY A 104 -0.39 -6.24 18.57
N ARG A 105 -1.00 -6.07 17.39
CA ARG A 105 -2.45 -6.09 17.17
C ARG A 105 -2.87 -7.35 16.40
N PRO A 106 -4.08 -7.88 16.60
CA PRO A 106 -4.61 -8.95 15.77
C PRO A 106 -4.59 -8.57 14.29
N THR A 107 -4.19 -9.52 13.44
CA THR A 107 -4.29 -9.38 11.98
C THR A 107 -5.76 -9.38 11.55
N ALA A 108 -6.05 -8.89 10.34
CA ALA A 108 -7.42 -8.65 9.88
C ALA A 108 -8.32 -9.90 10.00
N HIS A 109 -7.83 -11.07 9.62
CA HIS A 109 -8.60 -12.32 9.69
C HIS A 109 -8.84 -12.83 11.11
N LEU A 110 -8.04 -12.41 12.10
CA LEU A 110 -8.32 -12.67 13.50
C LEU A 110 -9.29 -11.63 14.09
N ALA A 111 -9.09 -10.36 13.76
CA ALA A 111 -9.96 -9.26 14.19
C ALA A 111 -11.41 -9.46 13.72
N LEU A 112 -11.61 -10.02 12.52
CA LEU A 112 -12.92 -10.26 11.92
C LEU A 112 -13.64 -11.50 12.45
N ARG A 113 -13.00 -12.36 13.27
CA ARG A 113 -13.64 -13.61 13.74
C ARG A 113 -14.91 -13.38 14.54
N GLU A 114 -14.95 -12.32 15.36
CA GLU A 114 -16.13 -12.02 16.18
C GLU A 114 -17.34 -11.65 15.31
N ALA A 115 -17.11 -10.97 14.17
CA ALA A 115 -18.17 -10.56 13.25
C ALA A 115 -18.87 -11.75 12.57
N VAL A 116 -18.20 -12.89 12.50
CA VAL A 116 -18.70 -14.11 11.83
C VAL A 116 -18.79 -15.30 12.77
N LYS A 117 -18.86 -15.09 14.09
CA LYS A 117 -18.86 -16.17 15.09
C LYS A 117 -19.99 -17.18 14.93
N ASP A 118 -21.13 -16.73 14.40
CA ASP A 118 -22.32 -17.56 14.17
C ASP A 118 -22.30 -18.22 12.78
N HIS A 119 -21.28 -17.96 11.95
CA HIS A 119 -21.06 -18.65 10.68
C HIS A 119 -20.64 -20.11 10.94
N PRO A 120 -21.08 -21.09 10.12
CA PRO A 120 -20.67 -22.50 10.30
C PRO A 120 -19.16 -22.72 10.28
N GLU A 121 -18.45 -21.89 9.53
CA GLU A 121 -16.99 -21.89 9.41
C GLU A 121 -16.44 -20.48 9.70
N PRO A 122 -16.34 -20.06 10.97
CA PRO A 122 -16.04 -18.67 11.33
C PRO A 122 -14.62 -18.26 10.94
N ALA A 123 -13.65 -19.18 11.05
CA ALA A 123 -12.27 -18.92 10.66
C ALA A 123 -12.15 -18.69 9.14
N LEU A 124 -12.81 -19.53 8.32
CA LEU A 124 -12.80 -19.38 6.87
C LEU A 124 -13.53 -18.10 6.44
N ALA A 125 -14.69 -17.81 7.03
CA ALA A 125 -15.43 -16.58 6.73
C ALA A 125 -14.60 -15.32 7.07
N ALA A 126 -13.95 -15.27 8.23
CA ALA A 126 -13.11 -14.14 8.60
C ALA A 126 -11.89 -13.99 7.69
N HIS A 127 -11.29 -15.12 7.27
CA HIS A 127 -10.22 -15.14 6.27
C HIS A 127 -10.70 -14.57 4.93
N SER A 128 -11.86 -14.99 4.43
CA SER A 128 -12.45 -14.46 3.19
C SER A 128 -12.78 -12.98 3.28
N LEU A 129 -13.30 -12.49 4.41
CA LEU A 129 -13.54 -11.06 4.61
C LEU A 129 -12.24 -10.25 4.60
N ALA A 130 -11.19 -10.75 5.25
CA ALA A 130 -9.87 -10.10 5.24
C ALA A 130 -9.24 -10.08 3.84
N MET A 131 -9.41 -11.15 3.06
CA MET A 131 -8.96 -11.21 1.66
C MET A 131 -9.61 -10.09 0.83
N LEU A 132 -10.94 -9.94 0.96
CA LEU A 132 -11.71 -8.89 0.28
C LEU A 132 -11.33 -7.48 0.76
N ALA A 133 -11.00 -7.31 2.05
CA ALA A 133 -10.50 -6.04 2.57
C ALA A 133 -9.15 -5.67 1.94
N GLY A 134 -8.25 -6.64 1.74
CA GLY A 134 -7.00 -6.44 1.00
C GLY A 134 -7.23 -6.06 -0.47
N ASP A 135 -8.20 -6.69 -1.14
CA ASP A 135 -8.58 -6.35 -2.52
C ASP A 135 -9.12 -4.92 -2.61
N LEU A 136 -9.96 -4.53 -1.64
CA LEU A 136 -10.48 -3.17 -1.55
C LEU A 136 -9.37 -2.14 -1.34
N LEU A 137 -8.40 -2.40 -0.45
CA LEU A 137 -7.23 -1.53 -0.24
C LEU A 137 -6.42 -1.33 -1.53
N MET A 138 -6.27 -2.37 -2.35
CA MET A 138 -5.61 -2.27 -3.65
C MET A 138 -6.41 -1.39 -4.62
N SER A 139 -7.74 -1.55 -4.67
CA SER A 139 -8.62 -0.69 -5.47
C SER A 139 -8.55 0.77 -5.03
N MET A 140 -8.62 1.01 -3.72
CA MET A 140 -8.47 2.31 -3.06
C MET A 140 -7.14 2.98 -3.42
N ALA A 141 -6.04 2.21 -3.52
CA ALA A 141 -4.75 2.74 -3.96
C ALA A 141 -4.84 3.35 -5.37
N GLY A 142 -5.45 2.64 -6.31
CA GLY A 142 -5.69 3.13 -7.67
C GLY A 142 -6.56 4.39 -7.67
N GLN A 143 -7.66 4.38 -6.92
CA GLN A 143 -8.58 5.51 -6.81
C GLN A 143 -7.91 6.76 -6.23
N LEU A 144 -7.16 6.64 -5.13
CA LEU A 144 -6.43 7.75 -4.52
C LEU A 144 -5.37 8.31 -5.47
N PHE A 145 -4.69 7.45 -6.24
CA PHE A 145 -3.71 7.86 -7.23
C PHE A 145 -4.36 8.72 -8.33
N VAL A 146 -5.43 8.22 -8.96
CA VAL A 146 -6.08 8.92 -10.09
C VAL A 146 -6.87 10.15 -9.67
N THR A 147 -7.35 10.21 -8.42
CA THR A 147 -8.08 11.36 -7.84
C THR A 147 -7.21 12.26 -6.96
N SER A 148 -5.89 12.08 -7.02
CA SER A 148 -4.92 12.83 -6.20
C SER A 148 -4.96 14.35 -6.40
N GLY A 149 -5.45 14.81 -7.56
CA GLY A 149 -5.48 16.21 -7.96
C GLY A 149 -4.31 16.60 -8.88
N LEU A 150 -3.38 15.69 -9.17
CA LEU A 150 -2.38 15.91 -10.21
C LEU A 150 -3.05 15.95 -11.60
N PRO A 151 -2.55 16.76 -12.55
CA PRO A 151 -3.07 16.75 -13.90
C PRO A 151 -2.96 15.35 -14.55
N ALA A 152 -3.95 14.97 -15.35
CA ALA A 152 -4.00 13.65 -15.99
C ALA A 152 -2.72 13.32 -16.79
N ALA A 153 -2.11 14.32 -17.42
CA ALA A 153 -0.85 14.17 -18.17
C ALA A 153 0.35 13.77 -17.29
N TYR A 154 0.34 14.12 -16.00
CA TYR A 154 1.38 13.71 -15.05
C TYR A 154 1.14 12.26 -14.64
N LEU A 155 -0.10 11.92 -14.26
CA LEU A 155 -0.50 10.57 -13.91
C LEU A 155 -0.25 9.56 -15.05
N SER A 156 -0.48 9.96 -16.31
CA SER A 156 -0.26 9.08 -17.46
C SER A 156 1.19 8.67 -17.65
N ARG A 157 2.17 9.49 -17.22
CA ARG A 157 3.60 9.17 -17.30
C ARG A 157 3.99 8.00 -16.39
N ALA A 158 3.38 7.93 -15.21
CA ALA A 158 3.67 6.90 -14.22
C ALA A 158 2.82 5.62 -14.38
N ARG A 159 1.75 5.65 -15.18
CA ARG A 159 0.81 4.53 -15.35
C ARG A 159 1.48 3.19 -15.73
N PRO A 160 2.43 3.11 -16.69
CA PRO A 160 3.09 1.85 -17.01
C PRO A 160 3.88 1.27 -15.83
N LEU A 161 4.46 2.14 -15.01
CA LEU A 161 5.27 1.74 -13.87
C LEU A 161 4.39 1.28 -12.69
N TRP A 162 3.19 1.85 -12.53
CA TRP A 162 2.19 1.36 -11.59
C TRP A 162 1.80 -0.11 -11.87
N ALA A 163 1.57 -0.46 -13.14
CA ALA A 163 1.29 -1.85 -13.52
C ALA A 163 2.49 -2.78 -13.29
N THR A 164 3.71 -2.26 -13.49
CA THR A 164 4.95 -3.01 -13.22
C THR A 164 5.15 -3.24 -11.72
N LEU A 165 4.92 -2.22 -10.90
CA LEU A 165 4.94 -2.31 -9.44
C LEU A 165 4.05 -3.46 -8.93
N ALA A 166 2.78 -3.48 -9.33
CA ALA A 166 1.83 -4.51 -8.91
C ALA A 166 2.28 -5.91 -9.35
N ARG A 167 2.70 -6.07 -10.61
CA ARG A 167 3.17 -7.34 -11.15
C ARG A 167 4.43 -7.84 -10.45
N GLU A 168 5.39 -6.97 -10.19
CA GLU A 168 6.64 -7.31 -9.52
C GLU A 168 6.42 -7.70 -8.06
N LEU A 169 5.55 -6.98 -7.34
CA LEU A 169 5.16 -7.31 -5.97
C LEU A 169 4.54 -8.71 -5.91
N VAL A 170 3.50 -8.97 -6.70
CA VAL A 170 2.83 -10.29 -6.75
C VAL A 170 3.79 -11.39 -7.19
N ALA A 171 4.64 -11.14 -8.18
CA ALA A 171 5.64 -12.12 -8.60
C ALA A 171 6.64 -12.44 -7.49
N GLY A 172 7.04 -11.45 -6.68
CA GLY A 172 7.88 -11.65 -5.50
C GLY A 172 7.23 -12.58 -4.49
N GLU A 173 5.95 -12.36 -4.21
CA GLU A 173 5.15 -13.20 -3.30
C GLU A 173 4.99 -14.63 -3.83
N CYS A 174 4.61 -14.78 -5.10
CA CYS A 174 4.50 -16.10 -5.72
C CYS A 174 5.84 -16.86 -5.70
N LEU A 175 6.96 -16.15 -5.95
CA LEU A 175 8.27 -16.77 -5.87
C LEU A 175 8.61 -17.23 -4.45
N GLU A 176 8.22 -16.49 -3.41
CA GLU A 176 8.39 -16.94 -2.03
C GLU A 176 7.60 -18.22 -1.78
N ILE A 177 6.30 -18.23 -2.07
CA ILE A 177 5.42 -19.39 -1.85
C ILE A 177 5.93 -20.64 -2.59
N LEU A 178 6.37 -20.49 -3.85
CA LEU A 178 6.84 -21.61 -4.68
C LEU A 178 8.14 -22.24 -4.17
N HIS A 179 8.96 -21.50 -3.41
CA HIS A 179 10.28 -21.96 -2.98
C HIS A 179 10.39 -22.16 -1.46
N THR A 180 9.44 -21.64 -0.68
CA THR A 180 9.32 -21.93 0.75
C THR A 180 9.10 -23.43 0.98
N GLY A 181 9.88 -24.01 1.90
CA GLY A 181 9.85 -25.44 2.19
C GLY A 181 10.71 -26.32 1.25
N ALA A 182 11.50 -25.72 0.35
CA ALA A 182 12.45 -26.46 -0.48
C ALA A 182 13.51 -27.19 0.38
N ALA A 183 13.88 -28.41 -0.04
CA ALA A 183 14.81 -29.27 0.70
C ALA A 183 16.23 -28.70 0.83
N ALA A 184 16.65 -27.85 -0.12
CA ALA A 184 17.92 -27.16 -0.08
C ALA A 184 17.71 -25.66 -0.32
N PRO A 185 18.21 -24.77 0.55
CA PRO A 185 18.10 -23.33 0.35
C PRO A 185 18.97 -22.88 -0.83
N ASP A 186 18.43 -22.01 -1.68
CA ASP A 186 19.15 -21.35 -2.77
C ASP A 186 19.20 -19.82 -2.55
N THR A 187 20.40 -19.31 -2.27
CA THR A 187 20.64 -17.89 -2.07
C THR A 187 20.22 -17.04 -3.26
N ALA A 188 20.39 -17.53 -4.50
CA ALA A 188 20.01 -16.77 -5.70
C ALA A 188 18.50 -16.54 -5.76
N THR A 189 17.72 -17.56 -5.40
CA THR A 189 16.26 -17.48 -5.26
C THR A 189 15.86 -16.52 -4.14
N SER A 190 16.45 -16.65 -2.95
CA SER A 190 16.15 -15.74 -1.82
C SER A 190 16.44 -14.28 -2.17
N LEU A 191 17.56 -14.00 -2.83
CA LEU A 191 17.89 -12.64 -3.28
C LEU A 191 16.92 -12.12 -4.35
N LYS A 192 16.35 -13.00 -5.18
CA LYS A 192 15.34 -12.63 -6.17
C LYS A 192 14.01 -12.27 -5.49
N VAL A 193 13.59 -13.05 -4.50
CA VAL A 193 12.42 -12.74 -3.66
C VAL A 193 12.61 -11.37 -2.99
N VAL A 194 13.72 -11.16 -2.29
CA VAL A 194 14.03 -9.87 -1.63
C VAL A 194 14.03 -8.70 -2.62
N ARG A 195 14.57 -8.90 -3.82
CA ARG A 195 14.58 -7.86 -4.86
C ARG A 195 13.17 -7.41 -5.25
N TYR A 196 12.26 -8.36 -5.49
CA TYR A 196 10.92 -8.05 -6.00
C TYR A 196 9.90 -7.74 -4.89
N LYS A 197 9.82 -8.58 -3.85
CA LYS A 197 8.88 -8.41 -2.72
C LYS A 197 9.21 -7.15 -1.89
N THR A 198 10.49 -6.81 -1.76
CA THR A 198 10.91 -5.72 -0.86
C THR A 198 11.60 -4.56 -1.58
N ALA A 199 12.74 -4.77 -2.23
CA ALA A 199 13.58 -3.67 -2.70
C ALA A 199 12.90 -2.81 -3.79
N LYS A 200 12.38 -3.46 -4.83
CA LYS A 200 11.68 -2.80 -5.93
C LYS A 200 10.41 -2.12 -5.44
N TYR A 201 9.59 -2.87 -4.73
CA TYR A 201 8.31 -2.42 -4.22
C TYR A 201 8.42 -1.28 -3.20
N THR A 202 9.43 -1.29 -2.31
CA THR A 202 9.55 -0.33 -1.21
C THR A 202 10.32 0.93 -1.60
N VAL A 203 11.30 0.82 -2.49
CA VAL A 203 12.28 1.89 -2.78
C VAL A 203 12.28 2.29 -4.25
N GLU A 204 12.68 1.38 -5.13
CA GLU A 204 12.97 1.68 -6.55
C GLU A 204 11.72 2.20 -7.26
N GLN A 205 10.63 1.44 -7.20
CA GLN A 205 9.42 1.78 -7.94
C GLN A 205 8.72 3.03 -7.41
N PRO A 206 8.52 3.23 -6.08
CA PRO A 206 7.99 4.49 -5.59
C PRO A 206 8.84 5.69 -6.02
N LEU A 207 10.18 5.60 -5.92
CA LEU A 207 11.09 6.67 -6.34
C LEU A 207 10.94 7.00 -7.83
N LEU A 208 10.96 5.99 -8.69
CA LEU A 208 10.81 6.15 -10.13
C LEU A 208 9.42 6.68 -10.51
N ILE A 209 8.36 6.22 -9.85
CA ILE A 209 7.00 6.75 -10.06
C ILE A 209 6.97 8.25 -9.74
N GLY A 210 7.53 8.67 -8.60
CA GLY A 210 7.66 10.06 -8.24
C GLY A 210 8.38 10.90 -9.31
N ALA A 211 9.51 10.39 -9.80
CA ALA A 211 10.29 11.07 -10.84
C ALA A 211 9.52 11.19 -12.16
N LEU A 212 8.83 10.13 -12.60
CA LEU A 212 8.02 10.14 -13.81
C LEU A 212 6.82 11.08 -13.70
N LEU A 213 6.14 11.12 -12.55
CA LEU A 213 5.12 12.13 -12.27
C LEU A 213 5.70 13.53 -12.49
N GLY A 214 6.91 13.78 -11.96
CA GLY A 214 7.60 15.07 -12.10
C GLY A 214 8.15 15.38 -13.49
N GLY A 215 8.03 14.46 -14.45
CA GLY A 215 8.46 14.66 -15.84
C GLY A 215 9.91 14.26 -16.11
N ALA A 216 10.55 13.47 -15.24
CA ALA A 216 11.83 12.85 -15.58
C ALA A 216 11.69 11.96 -16.83
N GLY A 217 12.73 11.93 -17.66
CA GLY A 217 12.73 11.17 -18.91
C GLY A 217 12.81 9.66 -18.68
N GLU A 218 12.56 8.88 -19.74
CA GLU A 218 12.54 7.41 -19.70
C GLU A 218 13.92 6.76 -19.45
N ARG A 219 15.01 7.54 -19.50
CA ARG A 219 16.37 7.10 -19.13
C ARG A 219 16.59 7.30 -17.62
N LEU A 220 15.81 6.59 -16.80
CA LEU A 220 16.00 6.44 -15.36
C LEU A 220 16.52 5.03 -15.05
#